data_AF-A0A954VX45-F1
#
_entry.id   AF-A0A954VX45-F1
#
_cell.length_a   1.000
_cell.length_b   1.000
_cell.length_c   1.000
_cell.angle_alpha   90.00
_cell.angle_beta   90.00
_cell.angle_gamma   90.00
#
_symmetry.space_group_name_H-M   'P 1'
#
loop_
_entity.id
_entity.type
_entity.pdbx_description
1 polymer ?
#
loop_
_entity_poly.entity_id
_entity_poly.type
_entity_poly.pdbx_seq_one_letter_code
_entity_poly.pdbx_strand_id
1 'polypeptide(L)'
;MMPLATVALLFAFLLSNFLTPLMRRVAVRYGFIDKPDGQRKIQSNAVALGGGLVLIAITPLVVVLMSFAVGEEIWSTLRESKNGLNPAWGILGLTIAIGILAVVGVIDDARGMRGSYKLFWQFVAVMFVAFTGLSVPAVIFMGVRIPLGPIGNIVSVCWLLAAINSFNLIDGIDGLAGSVGVVFAITFGTMAIVFGQLFDAIMAFALAGALLGFLRFNYSPAVIYLGDTGSMFIGLMLGAIALRCSMKEAATVAFSAPLAIWSIPILDSLAAIIRRKLTGKSIYATDRGHLHHVLLTKGLGTGQTVAMIAGLCAITCLAAVSSIILENDWIGPLVVFALISLLVFTRMFGYSEFVLVSAKMLGLGRLIKRGKTPSTEGHQTTLALQGERQWEELWGALIESAERFHLVKMRLNISLPRLHEEFYAAWQRPGKHPRESVWTTDIPLIVKNMPVGRLQVAGLQNEASASSEMSQFIDFVESLEVQLATIIAEEFARQGKSLPGSAAVELTSTTPEHDEVDSVAVTENECR
;
A
#
# COMPACT_ATOMS: atom_id res chain seq x y z
N MET A 1 17.23 -23.12 -24.29
CA MET A 1 16.63 -22.03 -23.47
C MET A 1 17.31 -21.85 -22.11
N MET A 2 17.39 -22.88 -21.26
CA MET A 2 17.97 -22.76 -19.89
C MET A 2 19.37 -22.11 -19.83
N PRO A 3 20.37 -22.53 -20.64
CA PRO A 3 21.71 -21.91 -20.58
C PRO A 3 21.70 -20.41 -20.87
N LEU A 4 20.92 -19.97 -21.87
CA LEU A 4 20.80 -18.56 -22.25
C LEU A 4 20.14 -17.72 -21.16
N ALA A 5 19.08 -18.25 -20.55
CA ALA A 5 18.41 -17.60 -19.42
C ALA A 5 19.35 -17.46 -18.21
N THR A 6 20.16 -18.48 -17.92
CA THR A 6 21.18 -18.41 -16.86
C THR A 6 22.27 -17.39 -17.18
N VAL A 7 22.75 -17.31 -18.43
CA VAL A 7 23.71 -16.29 -18.86
C VAL A 7 23.13 -14.88 -18.69
N ALA A 8 21.87 -14.66 -19.08
CA ALA A 8 21.20 -13.38 -18.90
C ALA A 8 21.12 -12.98 -17.42
N LEU A 9 20.76 -13.92 -16.53
CA LEU A 9 20.74 -13.70 -15.08
C LEU A 9 22.12 -13.33 -14.54
N LEU A 10 23.15 -14.13 -14.84
CA LEU A 10 24.50 -13.91 -14.32
C LEU A 10 25.08 -12.59 -14.82
N PHE A 11 24.87 -12.27 -16.10
CA PHE A 11 25.35 -11.03 -16.68
C PHE A 11 24.66 -9.80 -16.08
N ALA A 12 23.33 -9.85 -15.92
CA ALA A 12 22.57 -8.79 -15.25
C ALA A 12 22.98 -8.63 -13.78
N PHE A 13 23.25 -9.74 -13.08
CA PHE A 13 23.74 -9.74 -11.70
C PHE A 13 25.10 -9.06 -11.55
N LEU A 14 26.07 -9.40 -12.42
CA LEU A 14 27.39 -8.78 -12.41
C LEU A 14 27.30 -7.28 -12.74
N LEU A 15 26.51 -6.92 -13.76
CA LEU A 15 26.33 -5.53 -14.15
C LEU A 15 25.65 -4.71 -13.04
N SER A 16 24.68 -5.30 -12.33
CA SER A 16 23.99 -4.64 -11.22
C SER A 16 24.91 -4.43 -10.01
N ASN A 17 25.74 -5.41 -9.68
CA ASN A 17 26.76 -5.25 -8.64
C ASN A 17 27.77 -4.13 -8.95
N PHE A 18 28.05 -3.89 -10.23
CA PHE A 18 28.96 -2.83 -10.67
C PHE A 18 28.27 -1.46 -10.76
N LEU A 19 27.09 -1.38 -11.37
CA LEU A 19 26.39 -0.11 -11.63
C LEU A 19 25.69 0.46 -10.40
N THR A 20 25.21 -0.38 -9.47
CA THR A 20 24.54 0.09 -8.25
C THR A 20 25.44 1.00 -7.38
N PRO A 21 26.68 0.63 -7.03
CA PRO A 21 27.55 1.51 -6.25
C PRO A 21 27.99 2.76 -7.03
N LEU A 22 28.09 2.68 -8.37
CA LEU A 22 28.35 3.85 -9.21
C LEU A 22 27.16 4.82 -9.17
N MET A 23 25.94 4.32 -9.34
CA MET A 23 24.72 5.12 -9.27
C MET A 23 24.56 5.74 -7.89
N ARG A 24 24.89 5.03 -6.81
CA ARG A 24 24.93 5.60 -5.45
C ARG A 24 25.85 6.82 -5.37
N ARG A 25 27.07 6.75 -5.93
CA ARG A 25 28.00 7.90 -5.94
C ARG A 25 27.44 9.08 -6.74
N VAL A 26 26.81 8.81 -7.88
CA VAL A 26 26.16 9.82 -8.72
C VAL A 26 25.01 10.48 -7.96
N ALA A 27 24.13 9.69 -7.36
CA ALA A 27 22.98 10.16 -6.58
C ALA A 27 23.41 11.06 -5.42
N VAL A 28 24.43 10.63 -4.64
CA VAL A 28 24.99 11.45 -3.56
C VAL A 28 25.60 12.76 -4.09
N ARG A 29 26.31 12.72 -5.23
CA ARG A 29 26.95 13.90 -5.82
C ARG A 29 25.95 14.96 -6.29
N TYR A 30 24.83 14.53 -6.87
CA TYR A 30 23.78 15.43 -7.36
C TYR A 30 22.70 15.73 -6.31
N GLY A 31 22.85 15.26 -5.07
CA GLY A 31 21.89 15.48 -4.00
C GLY A 31 20.56 14.73 -4.17
N PHE A 32 20.53 13.68 -5.00
CA PHE A 32 19.40 12.79 -5.17
C PHE A 32 19.37 11.76 -4.03
N ILE A 33 19.09 12.27 -2.83
CA ILE A 33 19.14 11.54 -1.56
C ILE A 33 17.84 11.75 -0.79
N ASP A 34 17.41 10.72 -0.10
CA ASP A 34 16.32 10.78 0.86
C ASP A 34 16.88 11.24 2.21
N LYS A 35 16.51 12.45 2.64
CA LYS A 35 16.97 13.05 3.89
C LYS A 35 16.07 12.61 5.06
N PRO A 36 16.63 12.29 6.22
CA PRO A 36 15.83 11.99 7.40
C PRO A 36 15.17 13.27 7.93
N ASP A 37 13.86 13.40 7.72
CA ASP A 37 13.08 14.60 8.12
C ASP A 37 12.81 14.71 9.63
N GLY A 38 13.30 13.78 10.46
CA GLY A 38 13.12 13.78 11.92
C GLY A 38 11.69 13.63 12.45
N GLN A 39 10.66 13.81 11.60
CA GLN A 39 9.24 13.77 11.96
C GLN A 39 8.50 12.52 11.46
N ARG A 40 9.00 11.85 10.41
CA ARG A 40 8.36 10.66 9.78
C ARG A 40 9.26 9.43 9.58
N LYS A 41 10.59 9.57 9.56
CA LYS A 41 11.55 8.49 9.24
C LYS A 41 12.51 8.26 10.40
N ILE A 42 12.69 7.00 10.80
CA ILE A 42 13.46 6.56 11.98
C ILE A 42 14.98 6.47 11.68
N GLN A 43 15.39 6.62 10.42
CA GLN A 43 16.79 6.44 10.01
C GLN A 43 17.68 7.65 10.32
N SER A 44 18.93 7.37 10.72
CA SER A 44 19.93 8.38 11.10
C SER A 44 20.78 8.91 9.93
N ASN A 45 20.80 8.24 8.78
CA ASN A 45 21.67 8.57 7.64
C ASN A 45 20.87 8.83 6.37
N ALA A 46 21.32 9.77 5.53
CA ALA A 46 20.73 10.00 4.22
C ALA A 46 21.03 8.83 3.26
N VAL A 47 20.00 8.32 2.59
CA VAL A 47 20.09 7.16 1.70
C VAL A 47 19.93 7.62 0.24
N ALA A 48 20.73 7.07 -0.67
CA ALA A 48 20.65 7.44 -2.08
C ALA A 48 19.35 6.97 -2.74
N LEU A 49 18.76 7.79 -3.60
CA LEU A 49 17.64 7.41 -4.47
C LEU A 49 18.21 7.04 -5.85
N GLY A 50 17.58 6.12 -6.58
CA GLY A 50 17.98 5.78 -7.95
C GLY A 50 18.32 4.31 -8.22
N GLY A 51 18.03 3.40 -7.29
CA GLY A 51 18.14 1.96 -7.52
C GLY A 51 17.31 1.51 -8.73
N GLY A 52 16.10 2.04 -8.89
CA GLY A 52 15.24 1.76 -10.02
C GLY A 52 15.83 2.09 -11.39
N LEU A 53 16.61 3.18 -11.50
CA LEU A 53 17.27 3.57 -12.74
C LEU A 53 18.33 2.54 -13.17
N VAL A 54 18.99 1.91 -12.20
CA VAL A 54 19.94 0.81 -12.47
C VAL A 54 19.19 -0.38 -13.08
N LEU A 55 18.04 -0.76 -12.53
CA LEU A 55 17.23 -1.85 -13.06
C LEU A 55 16.73 -1.57 -14.48
N ILE A 56 16.22 -0.34 -14.72
CA ILE A 56 15.73 0.11 -16.03
C ILE A 56 16.86 0.15 -17.07
N ALA A 57 18.09 0.47 -16.68
CA ALA A 57 19.22 0.46 -17.59
C ALA A 57 19.68 -0.96 -17.94
N ILE A 58 19.76 -1.84 -16.93
CA ILE A 58 20.34 -3.19 -17.08
C ILE A 58 19.40 -4.13 -17.83
N THR A 59 18.13 -4.22 -17.43
CA THR A 59 17.25 -5.28 -17.93
C THR A 59 17.05 -5.19 -19.46
N PRO A 60 16.70 -4.04 -20.06
CA PRO A 60 16.58 -3.91 -21.51
C PRO A 60 17.92 -4.09 -22.23
N LEU A 61 19.03 -3.58 -21.66
CA LEU A 61 20.37 -3.73 -22.23
C LEU A 61 20.74 -5.21 -22.36
N VAL A 62 20.53 -6.00 -21.31
CA VAL A 62 20.81 -7.44 -21.35
C VAL A 62 19.93 -8.14 -22.38
N VAL A 63 18.64 -7.80 -22.47
CA VAL A 63 17.74 -8.38 -23.49
C VAL A 63 18.21 -8.07 -24.91
N VAL A 64 18.64 -6.84 -25.17
CA VAL A 64 19.20 -6.42 -26.47
C VAL A 64 20.49 -7.17 -26.79
N LEU A 65 21.43 -7.24 -25.85
CA LEU A 65 22.70 -7.95 -26.05
C LEU A 65 22.50 -9.45 -26.28
N MET A 66 21.59 -10.08 -25.53
CA MET A 66 21.23 -11.49 -25.74
C MET A 66 20.53 -11.70 -27.07
N SER A 67 19.77 -10.71 -27.58
CA SER A 67 19.16 -10.77 -28.91
C SER A 67 20.20 -10.84 -30.03
N PHE A 68 21.32 -10.12 -29.90
CA PHE A 68 22.43 -10.24 -30.84
C PHE A 68 23.19 -11.57 -30.73
N ALA A 69 23.33 -12.12 -29.52
CA ALA A 69 24.05 -13.37 -29.29
C ALA A 69 23.31 -14.62 -29.80
N VAL A 70 21.97 -14.60 -29.78
CA VAL A 70 21.12 -15.74 -30.16
C VAL A 70 20.65 -15.66 -31.62
N GLY A 71 20.80 -14.51 -32.28
CA GLY A 71 20.56 -14.36 -33.72
C GLY A 71 19.09 -14.58 -34.14
N GLU A 72 18.88 -15.28 -35.26
CA GLU A 72 17.55 -15.49 -35.89
C GLU A 72 16.53 -16.21 -34.98
N GLU A 73 16.95 -16.99 -33.97
CA GLU A 73 16.04 -17.82 -33.15
C GLU A 73 15.14 -16.98 -32.20
N ILE A 74 15.63 -15.84 -31.70
CA ILE A 74 14.78 -14.89 -30.96
C ILE A 74 13.84 -14.15 -31.93
N TRP A 75 14.35 -13.80 -33.12
CA TRP A 75 13.58 -13.08 -34.13
C TRP A 75 12.48 -13.93 -34.76
N SER A 76 12.69 -15.25 -34.90
CA SER A 76 11.68 -16.21 -35.35
C SER A 76 10.58 -16.38 -34.31
N THR A 77 10.94 -16.49 -33.03
CA THR A 77 10.00 -16.57 -31.89
C THR A 77 9.13 -15.31 -31.78
N LEU A 78 9.69 -14.15 -32.11
CA LEU A 78 8.95 -12.89 -32.21
C LEU A 78 8.05 -12.89 -33.46
N ARG A 79 8.53 -13.36 -34.62
CA ARG A 79 7.78 -13.39 -35.89
C ARG A 79 6.49 -14.21 -35.85
N GLU A 80 6.43 -15.27 -35.03
CA GLU A 80 5.23 -16.11 -34.86
C GLU A 80 4.12 -15.46 -34.01
N SER A 81 3.73 -14.23 -34.34
CA SER A 81 2.53 -13.61 -33.77
C SER A 81 1.29 -14.08 -34.54
N LYS A 82 0.55 -15.05 -33.99
CA LYS A 82 -0.71 -15.57 -34.55
C LYS A 82 -1.82 -14.51 -34.67
N ASN A 83 -1.63 -13.31 -34.12
CA ASN A 83 -2.62 -12.23 -34.10
C ASN A 83 -2.43 -11.16 -35.19
N GLY A 84 -1.47 -11.33 -36.11
CA GLY A 84 -1.23 -10.37 -37.21
C GLY A 84 -0.59 -9.04 -36.80
N LEU A 85 -0.37 -8.81 -35.51
CA LEU A 85 0.36 -7.67 -34.97
C LEU A 85 1.86 -7.98 -34.95
N ASN A 86 2.67 -7.12 -35.59
CA ASN A 86 4.11 -7.28 -35.63
C ASN A 86 4.69 -7.22 -34.20
N PRO A 87 5.47 -8.24 -33.76
CA PRO A 87 6.07 -8.30 -32.42
C PRO A 87 6.89 -7.08 -32.03
N ALA A 88 7.43 -6.34 -33.02
CA ALA A 88 8.16 -5.10 -32.80
C ALA A 88 7.29 -4.04 -32.10
N TRP A 89 5.97 -4.02 -32.35
CA TRP A 89 5.05 -3.13 -31.66
C TRP A 89 4.91 -3.46 -30.18
N GLY A 90 4.95 -4.75 -29.81
CA GLY A 90 4.96 -5.21 -28.41
C GLY A 90 6.16 -4.66 -27.64
N ILE A 91 7.35 -4.80 -28.22
CA ILE A 91 8.59 -4.30 -27.63
C ILE A 91 8.59 -2.77 -27.56
N LEU A 92 8.13 -2.10 -28.62
CA LEU A 92 8.02 -0.64 -28.67
C LEU A 92 7.05 -0.12 -27.59
N GLY A 93 5.86 -0.69 -27.48
CA GLY A 93 4.86 -0.30 -26.48
C GLY A 93 5.38 -0.49 -25.06
N LEU A 94 6.03 -1.61 -24.76
CA LEU A 94 6.67 -1.85 -23.47
C LEU A 94 7.81 -0.85 -23.19
N THR A 95 8.64 -0.55 -24.18
CA THR A 95 9.76 0.41 -24.06
C THR A 95 9.24 1.83 -23.77
N ILE A 96 8.19 2.26 -24.48
CA ILE A 96 7.54 3.56 -24.24
C ILE A 96 6.96 3.59 -22.82
N ALA A 97 6.27 2.53 -22.40
CA ALA A 97 5.71 2.43 -21.06
C ALA A 97 6.78 2.51 -19.96
N ILE A 98 7.91 1.80 -20.13
CA ILE A 98 9.06 1.89 -19.22
C ILE A 98 9.60 3.33 -19.16
N GLY A 99 9.74 3.99 -20.32
CA GLY A 99 10.20 5.38 -20.38
C GLY A 99 9.29 6.36 -19.64
N ILE A 100 7.97 6.22 -19.82
CA ILE A 100 6.98 7.05 -19.10
C ILE A 100 7.07 6.81 -17.60
N LEU A 101 7.06 5.55 -17.15
CA LEU A 101 7.14 5.23 -15.71
C LEU A 101 8.49 5.64 -15.09
N ALA A 102 9.58 5.59 -15.85
CA ALA A 102 10.88 6.07 -15.40
C ALA A 102 10.85 7.59 -15.13
N VAL A 103 10.28 8.37 -16.04
CA VAL A 103 10.13 9.82 -15.85
C VAL A 103 9.22 10.13 -14.66
N VAL A 104 8.06 9.47 -14.57
CA VAL A 104 7.11 9.66 -13.46
C VAL A 104 7.76 9.30 -12.13
N GLY A 105 8.44 8.15 -12.07
CA GLY A 105 9.12 7.68 -10.88
C GLY A 105 10.23 8.61 -10.43
N VAL A 106 11.07 9.10 -11.36
CA VAL A 106 12.15 10.04 -11.01
C VAL A 106 11.58 11.35 -10.48
N ILE A 107 10.49 11.84 -11.07
CA ILE A 107 9.81 13.05 -10.59
C ILE A 107 9.22 12.82 -9.20
N ASP A 108 8.59 11.68 -8.95
CA ASP A 108 8.03 11.33 -7.64
C ASP A 108 9.14 11.19 -6.59
N ASP A 109 10.19 10.41 -6.88
CA ASP A 109 11.35 10.24 -6.00
C ASP A 109 12.05 11.58 -5.68
N ALA A 110 12.05 12.54 -6.62
CA ALA A 110 12.68 13.86 -6.44
C ALA A 110 11.83 14.87 -5.67
N ARG A 111 10.51 14.89 -5.89
CA ARG A 111 9.63 16.01 -5.47
C ARG A 111 8.36 15.56 -4.75
N GLY A 112 8.06 14.26 -4.77
CA GLY A 112 6.76 13.69 -4.43
C GLY A 112 5.69 14.06 -5.45
N MET A 113 4.85 13.10 -5.84
CA MET A 113 3.68 13.34 -6.69
C MET A 113 2.39 13.04 -5.94
N ARG A 114 1.30 13.75 -6.28
CA ARG A 114 -0.03 13.34 -5.81
C ARG A 114 -0.41 12.02 -6.46
N GLY A 115 -0.95 11.09 -5.66
CA GLY A 115 -1.31 9.75 -6.13
C GLY A 115 -2.24 9.72 -7.34
N SER A 116 -3.11 10.71 -7.52
CA SER A 116 -3.98 10.82 -8.69
C SER A 116 -3.22 11.08 -10.00
N TYR A 117 -2.19 11.94 -9.97
CA TYR A 117 -1.35 12.20 -11.15
C TYR A 117 -0.46 10.99 -11.46
N LYS A 118 0.07 10.35 -10.42
CA LYS A 118 0.83 9.10 -10.57
C LYS A 118 0.01 8.03 -11.26
N LEU A 119 -1.23 7.80 -10.79
CA LEU A 119 -2.14 6.82 -11.41
C LEU A 119 -2.53 7.19 -12.85
N PHE A 120 -2.73 8.47 -13.16
CA PHE A 120 -2.99 8.92 -14.52
C PHE A 120 -1.86 8.54 -15.47
N TRP A 121 -0.60 8.84 -15.12
CA TRP A 121 0.54 8.51 -15.97
C TRP A 121 0.83 7.00 -16.04
N GLN A 122 0.55 6.25 -14.96
CA GLN A 122 0.56 4.79 -15.01
C GLN A 122 -0.47 4.27 -16.02
N PHE A 123 -1.68 4.83 -16.04
CA PHE A 123 -2.70 4.47 -17.02
C PHE A 123 -2.24 4.77 -18.45
N VAL A 124 -1.67 5.95 -18.69
CA VAL A 124 -1.11 6.32 -20.01
C VAL A 124 -0.02 5.32 -20.43
N ALA A 125 0.92 4.97 -19.55
CA ALA A 125 1.96 3.99 -19.83
C ALA A 125 1.37 2.60 -20.19
N VAL A 126 0.40 2.14 -19.40
CA VAL A 126 -0.26 0.84 -19.62
C VAL A 126 -1.04 0.80 -20.94
N MET A 127 -1.62 1.92 -21.37
CA MET A 127 -2.32 1.98 -22.66
C MET A 127 -1.38 1.67 -23.84
N PHE A 128 -0.12 2.14 -23.81
CA PHE A 128 0.86 1.80 -24.85
C PHE A 128 1.13 0.30 -24.95
N VAL A 129 1.09 -0.42 -23.82
CA VAL A 129 1.21 -1.89 -23.79
C VAL A 129 -0.08 -2.55 -24.27
N ALA A 130 -1.24 -2.07 -23.84
CA ALA A 130 -2.53 -2.63 -24.23
C ALA A 130 -2.79 -2.53 -25.75
N PHE A 131 -2.38 -1.43 -26.39
CA PHE A 131 -2.53 -1.24 -27.84
C PHE A 131 -1.65 -2.17 -28.69
N THR A 132 -0.66 -2.85 -28.10
CA THR A 132 0.13 -3.84 -28.83
C THR A 132 -0.59 -5.17 -29.00
N GLY A 133 -1.82 -5.29 -28.51
CA GLY A 133 -2.60 -6.53 -28.51
C GLY A 133 -2.27 -7.49 -27.37
N LEU A 134 -1.54 -7.02 -26.34
CA LEU A 134 -1.31 -7.79 -25.13
C LEU A 134 -2.62 -7.83 -24.32
N SER A 135 -3.31 -8.97 -24.36
CA SER A 135 -4.62 -9.12 -23.72
C SER A 135 -4.81 -10.47 -23.04
N VAL A 136 -5.62 -10.50 -21.99
CA VAL A 136 -6.04 -11.74 -21.32
C VAL A 136 -7.04 -12.46 -22.24
N PRO A 137 -6.71 -13.64 -22.79
CA PRO A 137 -7.57 -14.29 -23.78
C PRO A 137 -8.79 -14.96 -23.13
N ALA A 138 -8.60 -15.57 -21.96
CA ALA A 138 -9.62 -16.31 -21.24
C ALA A 138 -9.27 -16.42 -19.75
N VAL A 139 -10.28 -16.68 -18.94
CA VAL A 139 -10.13 -17.04 -17.52
C VAL A 139 -10.68 -18.45 -17.33
N ILE A 140 -9.98 -19.30 -16.57
CA ILE A 140 -10.53 -20.58 -16.12
C ILE A 140 -11.18 -20.33 -14.77
N PHE A 141 -12.46 -20.67 -14.69
CA PHE A 141 -13.22 -20.65 -13.46
C PHE A 141 -13.83 -22.03 -13.25
N MET A 142 -13.47 -22.69 -12.14
CA MET A 142 -13.94 -24.04 -11.81
C MET A 142 -13.71 -25.08 -12.94
N GLY A 143 -12.55 -25.02 -13.60
CA GLY A 143 -12.23 -25.89 -14.74
C GLY A 143 -12.93 -25.52 -16.06
N VAL A 144 -13.77 -24.48 -16.06
CA VAL A 144 -14.44 -23.98 -17.27
C VAL A 144 -13.66 -22.80 -17.84
N ARG A 145 -13.25 -22.92 -19.10
CA ARG A 145 -12.59 -21.84 -19.83
C ARG A 145 -13.62 -20.83 -20.35
N ILE A 146 -13.57 -19.61 -19.81
CA ILE A 146 -14.43 -18.50 -20.19
C ILE A 146 -13.63 -17.55 -21.10
N PRO A 147 -13.91 -17.48 -22.41
CA PRO A 147 -13.26 -16.52 -23.31
C PRO A 147 -13.72 -15.10 -22.97
N LEU A 148 -12.79 -14.14 -22.86
CA LEU A 148 -13.12 -12.76 -22.48
C LEU A 148 -13.42 -11.85 -23.68
N GLY A 149 -12.95 -12.20 -24.88
CA GLY A 149 -13.11 -11.35 -26.06
C GLY A 149 -12.59 -9.92 -25.81
N PRO A 150 -13.32 -8.85 -26.22
CA PRO A 150 -12.89 -7.46 -26.02
C PRO A 150 -12.70 -7.06 -24.55
N ILE A 151 -13.40 -7.72 -23.61
CA ILE A 151 -13.26 -7.47 -22.17
C ILE A 151 -11.84 -7.83 -21.70
N GLY A 152 -11.17 -8.76 -22.38
CA GLY A 152 -9.78 -9.14 -22.11
C GLY A 152 -8.82 -7.95 -22.11
N ASN A 153 -9.04 -6.96 -22.99
CA ASN A 153 -8.22 -5.75 -23.05
C ASN A 153 -8.38 -4.89 -21.78
N ILE A 154 -9.62 -4.71 -21.31
CA ILE A 154 -9.92 -3.96 -20.09
C ILE A 154 -9.31 -4.66 -18.88
N VAL A 155 -9.46 -5.98 -18.80
CA VAL A 155 -8.86 -6.80 -17.73
C VAL A 155 -7.34 -6.67 -17.73
N SER A 156 -6.70 -6.59 -18.89
CA SER A 156 -5.24 -6.45 -19.02
C SER A 156 -4.75 -5.08 -18.55
N VAL A 157 -5.47 -4.02 -18.89
CA VAL A 157 -5.17 -2.67 -18.39
C VAL A 157 -5.30 -2.63 -16.87
N CYS A 158 -6.40 -3.16 -16.33
CA CYS A 158 -6.62 -3.25 -14.88
C CYS A 158 -5.54 -4.10 -14.20
N TRP A 159 -5.14 -5.22 -14.81
CA TRP A 159 -4.08 -6.08 -14.31
C TRP A 159 -2.75 -5.35 -14.24
N LEU A 160 -2.32 -4.70 -15.32
CA LEU A 160 -1.04 -4.00 -15.35
C LEU A 160 -1.02 -2.84 -14.35
N LEU A 161 -2.12 -2.10 -14.21
CA LEU A 161 -2.25 -1.08 -13.17
C LEU A 161 -2.17 -1.67 -11.76
N ALA A 162 -2.85 -2.79 -11.51
CA ALA A 162 -2.80 -3.48 -10.22
C ALA A 162 -1.40 -4.03 -9.92
N ALA A 163 -0.72 -4.57 -10.93
CA ALA A 163 0.65 -5.06 -10.84
C ALA A 163 1.63 -3.93 -10.47
N ILE A 164 1.57 -2.80 -11.16
CA ILE A 164 2.38 -1.61 -10.87
C ILE A 164 2.11 -1.09 -9.46
N ASN A 165 0.84 -0.89 -9.10
CA ASN A 165 0.49 -0.31 -7.80
C ASN A 165 0.77 -1.27 -6.64
N SER A 166 0.55 -2.57 -6.80
CA SER A 166 0.85 -3.53 -5.73
C SER A 166 2.35 -3.61 -5.44
N PHE A 167 3.21 -3.63 -6.47
CA PHE A 167 4.66 -3.57 -6.24
C PHE A 167 5.13 -2.26 -5.63
N ASN A 168 4.51 -1.14 -6.03
CA ASN A 168 4.77 0.15 -5.44
C ASN A 168 4.36 0.22 -3.95
N LEU A 169 3.24 -0.43 -3.57
CA LEU A 169 2.76 -0.46 -2.18
C LEU A 169 3.59 -1.38 -1.26
N ILE A 170 4.13 -2.48 -1.76
CA ILE A 170 4.99 -3.37 -0.96
C ILE A 170 6.42 -2.82 -0.79
N ASP A 171 6.83 -1.80 -1.55
CA ASP A 171 8.13 -1.13 -1.42
C ASP A 171 8.18 -0.17 -0.20
N GLY A 172 7.76 -0.69 0.97
CA GLY A 172 7.68 0.07 2.22
C GLY A 172 8.83 -0.17 3.20
N ILE A 173 9.62 -1.23 2.99
CA ILE A 173 10.78 -1.59 3.82
C ILE A 173 11.95 -2.08 2.96
N ASP A 174 13.17 -1.83 3.44
CA ASP A 174 14.43 -2.25 2.83
C ASP A 174 14.41 -3.72 2.37
N GLY A 175 14.68 -3.96 1.08
CA GLY A 175 14.82 -5.30 0.52
C GLY A 175 13.53 -6.06 0.24
N LEU A 176 12.34 -5.56 0.62
CA LEU A 176 11.08 -6.31 0.43
C LEU A 176 10.68 -6.42 -1.04
N ALA A 177 10.48 -5.29 -1.73
CA ALA A 177 10.06 -5.28 -3.14
C ALA A 177 11.09 -5.98 -4.04
N GLY A 178 12.39 -5.81 -3.75
CA GLY A 178 13.45 -6.51 -4.46
C GLY A 178 13.39 -8.03 -4.26
N SER A 179 13.20 -8.50 -3.02
CA SER A 179 13.15 -9.94 -2.71
C SER A 179 11.93 -10.62 -3.33
N VAL A 180 10.75 -10.00 -3.20
CA VAL A 180 9.52 -10.49 -3.85
C VAL A 180 9.65 -10.45 -5.37
N GLY A 181 10.27 -9.40 -5.92
CA GLY A 181 10.55 -9.27 -7.34
C GLY A 181 11.45 -10.38 -7.89
N VAL A 182 12.50 -10.78 -7.16
CA VAL A 182 13.35 -11.93 -7.53
C VAL A 182 12.54 -13.22 -7.58
N VAL A 183 11.74 -13.49 -6.54
CA VAL A 183 10.89 -14.69 -6.49
C VAL A 183 9.97 -14.75 -7.71
N PHE A 184 9.24 -13.66 -7.99
CA PHE A 184 8.32 -13.61 -9.13
C PHE A 184 9.05 -13.72 -10.46
N ALA A 185 10.19 -13.03 -10.63
CA ALA A 185 10.98 -13.05 -11.84
C ALA A 185 11.52 -14.46 -12.16
N ILE A 186 12.02 -15.19 -11.16
CA ILE A 186 12.46 -16.58 -11.33
C ILE A 186 11.27 -17.48 -11.68
N THR A 187 10.13 -17.31 -11.02
CA THR A 187 8.93 -18.11 -11.29
C THR A 187 8.39 -17.89 -12.70
N PHE A 188 8.18 -16.63 -13.11
CA PHE A 188 7.71 -16.33 -14.46
C PHE A 188 8.74 -16.72 -15.52
N GLY A 189 10.04 -16.57 -15.24
CA GLY A 189 11.10 -17.05 -16.13
C GLY A 189 11.06 -18.57 -16.30
N THR A 190 10.84 -19.31 -15.22
CA THR A 190 10.70 -20.78 -15.26
C THR A 190 9.46 -21.18 -16.06
N MET A 191 8.32 -20.52 -15.82
CA MET A 191 7.10 -20.75 -16.62
C MET A 191 7.32 -20.46 -18.09
N ALA A 192 8.00 -19.36 -18.42
CA ALA A 192 8.32 -19.01 -19.80
C ALA A 192 9.18 -20.10 -20.46
N ILE A 193 10.12 -20.71 -19.74
CA ILE A 193 10.91 -21.84 -20.26
C ILE A 193 10.04 -23.08 -20.48
N VAL A 194 9.14 -23.40 -19.54
CA VAL A 194 8.17 -24.51 -19.70
C VAL A 194 7.31 -24.31 -20.95
N PHE A 195 6.91 -23.07 -21.25
CA PHE A 195 6.09 -22.73 -22.41
C PHE A 195 6.86 -22.43 -23.70
N GLY A 196 8.18 -22.68 -23.76
CA GLY A 196 8.94 -22.39 -24.99
C GLY A 196 9.15 -20.90 -25.31
N GLN A 197 8.92 -20.00 -24.34
CA GLN A 197 8.97 -18.55 -24.50
C GLN A 197 10.35 -18.00 -24.14
N LEU A 198 11.35 -18.24 -25.00
CA LEU A 198 12.74 -17.86 -24.74
C LEU A 198 12.91 -16.36 -24.45
N PHE A 199 12.26 -15.48 -25.22
CA PHE A 199 12.36 -14.03 -25.02
C PHE A 199 11.87 -13.62 -23.63
N ASP A 200 10.70 -14.11 -23.21
CA ASP A 200 10.12 -13.80 -21.90
C ASP A 200 10.94 -14.39 -20.75
N ALA A 201 11.52 -15.57 -20.95
CA ALA A 201 12.48 -16.14 -20.02
C ALA A 201 13.71 -15.24 -19.85
N ILE A 202 14.33 -14.77 -20.95
CA ILE A 202 15.49 -13.87 -20.90
C ILE A 202 15.14 -12.57 -20.16
N MET A 203 13.98 -11.95 -20.44
CA MET A 203 13.56 -10.74 -19.72
C MET A 203 13.41 -10.99 -18.22
N ALA A 204 12.74 -12.08 -17.84
CA ALA A 204 12.47 -12.42 -16.45
C ALA A 204 13.78 -12.74 -15.69
N PHE A 205 14.65 -13.56 -16.26
CA PHE A 205 15.93 -13.92 -15.65
C PHE A 205 16.92 -12.75 -15.62
N ALA A 206 16.92 -11.86 -16.62
CA ALA A 206 17.69 -10.62 -16.57
C ALA A 206 17.20 -9.68 -15.45
N LEU A 207 15.88 -9.55 -15.27
CA LEU A 207 15.32 -8.81 -14.13
C LEU A 207 15.70 -9.45 -12.79
N ALA A 208 15.60 -10.77 -12.67
CA ALA A 208 16.00 -11.51 -11.46
C ALA A 208 17.48 -11.27 -11.12
N GLY A 209 18.37 -11.35 -12.12
CA GLY A 209 19.79 -11.07 -11.94
C GLY A 209 20.07 -9.62 -11.51
N ALA A 210 19.44 -8.66 -12.19
CA ALA A 210 19.57 -7.25 -11.84
C ALA A 210 19.11 -6.96 -10.40
N LEU A 211 17.98 -7.55 -9.98
CA LEU A 211 17.45 -7.44 -8.63
C LEU A 211 18.35 -8.11 -7.58
N LEU A 212 18.87 -9.32 -7.86
CA LEU A 212 19.81 -10.00 -6.97
C LEU A 212 21.08 -9.18 -6.73
N GLY A 213 21.62 -8.54 -7.77
CA GLY A 213 22.79 -7.65 -7.62
C GLY A 213 22.45 -6.38 -6.85
N PHE A 214 21.26 -5.82 -7.08
CA PHE A 214 20.78 -4.61 -6.41
C PHE A 214 20.49 -4.85 -4.92
N LEU A 215 19.89 -6.01 -4.57
CA LEU A 215 19.52 -6.38 -3.21
C LEU A 215 20.70 -6.34 -2.24
N ARG A 216 21.93 -6.60 -2.70
CA ARG A 216 23.14 -6.47 -1.88
C ARG A 216 23.29 -5.08 -1.24
N PHE A 217 22.80 -4.04 -1.92
CA PHE A 217 22.88 -2.65 -1.48
C PHE A 217 21.56 -2.12 -0.90
N ASN A 218 20.46 -2.83 -1.13
CA ASN A 218 19.13 -2.45 -0.68
C ASN A 218 18.66 -3.24 0.55
N TYR A 219 19.31 -4.36 0.90
CA TYR A 219 19.01 -5.11 2.12
C TYR A 219 19.31 -4.28 3.36
N SER A 220 18.50 -4.44 4.41
CA SER A 220 18.56 -3.57 5.59
C SER A 220 19.88 -3.71 6.35
N PRO A 221 20.55 -2.60 6.74
CA PRO A 221 20.22 -1.21 6.43
C PRO A 221 20.57 -0.81 4.99
N ALA A 222 19.59 -0.28 4.24
CA ALA A 222 19.79 0.07 2.83
C ALA A 222 20.76 1.26 2.63
N VAL A 223 21.65 1.15 1.64
CA VAL A 223 22.55 2.26 1.22
C VAL A 223 22.05 2.98 -0.04
N ILE A 224 21.12 2.38 -0.76
CA ILE A 224 20.42 2.93 -1.92
C ILE A 224 19.01 2.33 -1.98
N TYR A 225 18.02 3.19 -2.16
CA TYR A 225 16.62 2.80 -2.28
C TYR A 225 16.23 2.46 -3.70
N LEU A 226 15.27 1.55 -3.81
CA LEU A 226 14.64 1.17 -5.06
C LEU A 226 13.89 2.38 -5.66
N GLY A 227 13.11 3.06 -4.82
CA GLY A 227 12.30 4.21 -5.19
C GLY A 227 11.07 3.82 -6.01
N ASP A 228 10.19 4.80 -6.21
CA ASP A 228 9.00 4.67 -7.04
C ASP A 228 9.36 4.31 -8.48
N THR A 229 10.48 4.84 -8.97
CA THR A 229 11.05 4.49 -10.27
C THR A 229 11.23 2.98 -10.43
N GLY A 230 11.81 2.33 -9.42
CA GLY A 230 12.14 0.90 -9.49
C GLY A 230 10.94 0.01 -9.23
N SER A 231 10.13 0.32 -8.22
CA SER A 231 8.97 -0.50 -7.87
C SER A 231 7.90 -0.50 -8.97
N MET A 232 7.64 0.64 -9.62
CA MET A 232 6.75 0.71 -10.79
C MET A 232 7.29 -0.07 -11.99
N PHE A 233 8.61 0.00 -12.24
CA PHE A 233 9.26 -0.76 -13.30
C PHE A 233 9.14 -2.28 -13.09
N ILE A 234 9.42 -2.76 -11.87
CA ILE A 234 9.29 -4.18 -11.52
C ILE A 234 7.84 -4.65 -11.74
N GLY A 235 6.87 -3.89 -11.24
CA GLY A 235 5.45 -4.21 -11.40
C GLY A 235 5.01 -4.27 -12.87
N LEU A 236 5.44 -3.31 -13.70
CA LEU A 236 5.17 -3.31 -15.14
C LEU A 236 5.79 -4.53 -15.84
N MET A 237 7.08 -4.79 -15.60
CA MET A 237 7.82 -5.87 -16.26
C MET A 237 7.23 -7.24 -15.91
N LEU A 238 7.06 -7.53 -14.62
CA LEU A 238 6.49 -8.80 -14.17
C LEU A 238 5.03 -8.93 -14.62
N GLY A 239 4.26 -7.85 -14.58
CA GLY A 239 2.86 -7.85 -15.02
C GLY A 239 2.72 -8.13 -16.52
N ALA A 240 3.60 -7.57 -17.34
CA ALA A 240 3.63 -7.81 -18.78
C ALA A 240 4.10 -9.23 -19.12
N ILE A 241 5.15 -9.74 -18.46
CA ILE A 241 5.59 -11.14 -18.62
C ILE A 241 4.47 -12.09 -18.23
N ALA A 242 3.78 -11.84 -17.12
CA ALA A 242 2.66 -12.65 -16.66
C ALA A 242 1.53 -12.75 -17.71
N LEU A 243 1.18 -11.63 -18.36
CA LEU A 243 0.20 -11.63 -19.45
C LEU A 243 0.68 -12.43 -20.66
N ARG A 244 1.96 -12.30 -21.04
CA ARG A 244 2.52 -13.03 -22.19
C ARG A 244 2.57 -14.53 -21.96
N CYS A 245 2.91 -14.96 -20.74
CA CYS A 245 2.82 -16.36 -20.33
C CYS A 245 1.40 -16.92 -20.52
N SER A 246 0.36 -16.12 -20.29
CA SER A 246 -1.05 -16.53 -20.48
C SER A 246 -1.56 -16.53 -21.93
N MET A 247 -0.79 -16.03 -22.91
CA MET A 247 -1.27 -15.89 -24.31
C MET A 247 -0.88 -17.03 -25.25
N LYS A 248 0.27 -17.68 -25.05
CA LYS A 248 0.94 -18.41 -26.15
C LYS A 248 0.48 -19.86 -26.38
N GLU A 249 -0.16 -20.56 -25.45
CA GLU A 249 -0.58 -21.96 -25.70
C GLU A 249 -1.87 -22.44 -25.02
N ALA A 250 -2.33 -23.61 -25.48
CA ALA A 250 -3.68 -24.15 -25.40
C ALA A 250 -4.28 -24.15 -23.99
N ALA A 251 -5.49 -23.57 -23.88
CA ALA A 251 -6.61 -23.86 -22.99
C ALA A 251 -6.44 -24.16 -21.48
N THR A 252 -5.30 -24.59 -20.97
CA THR A 252 -5.12 -25.14 -19.60
C THR A 252 -4.51 -24.15 -18.63
N VAL A 253 -3.58 -23.28 -19.05
CA VAL A 253 -3.03 -22.26 -18.13
C VAL A 253 -3.77 -20.94 -18.32
N ALA A 254 -4.92 -20.82 -17.66
CA ALA A 254 -5.58 -19.53 -17.54
C ALA A 254 -4.70 -18.51 -16.84
N PHE A 255 -5.17 -17.26 -16.90
CA PHE A 255 -4.78 -16.17 -16.02
C PHE A 255 -4.82 -16.50 -14.49
N SER A 256 -5.26 -17.70 -14.10
CA SER A 256 -5.20 -18.24 -12.74
C SER A 256 -3.78 -18.33 -12.18
N ALA A 257 -2.78 -18.72 -12.99
CA ALA A 257 -1.41 -18.86 -12.49
C ALA A 257 -0.76 -17.50 -12.12
N PRO A 258 -0.82 -16.44 -12.97
CA PRO A 258 -0.48 -15.08 -12.56
C PRO A 258 -1.21 -14.60 -11.30
N LEU A 259 -2.51 -14.87 -11.17
CA LEU A 259 -3.29 -14.51 -9.99
C LEU A 259 -2.81 -15.22 -8.72
N ALA A 260 -2.44 -16.50 -8.83
CA ALA A 260 -1.91 -17.26 -7.71
C ALA A 260 -0.55 -16.72 -7.25
N ILE A 261 0.37 -16.46 -8.19
CA ILE A 261 1.68 -15.86 -7.93
C ILE A 261 1.53 -14.53 -7.20
N TRP A 262 0.68 -13.66 -7.74
CA TRP A 262 0.49 -12.29 -7.26
C TRP A 262 -0.49 -12.15 -6.09
N SER A 263 -0.99 -13.26 -5.56
CA SER A 263 -2.02 -13.26 -4.52
C SER A 263 -1.62 -12.41 -3.31
N ILE A 264 -0.41 -12.58 -2.76
CA ILE A 264 0.02 -11.85 -1.55
C ILE A 264 0.05 -10.32 -1.77
N PRO A 265 0.75 -9.75 -2.78
CA PRO A 265 0.72 -8.30 -2.99
C PRO A 265 -0.66 -7.73 -3.35
N ILE A 266 -1.48 -8.49 -4.10
CA ILE A 266 -2.85 -8.07 -4.44
C ILE A 266 -3.72 -8.05 -3.18
N LEU A 267 -3.65 -9.08 -2.33
CA LEU A 267 -4.40 -9.13 -1.08
C LEU A 267 -4.02 -7.99 -0.15
N ASP A 268 -2.73 -7.66 -0.07
CA ASP A 268 -2.25 -6.55 0.74
C ASP A 268 -2.85 -5.20 0.27
N SER A 269 -2.83 -4.98 -1.04
CA SER A 269 -3.41 -3.78 -1.66
C SER A 269 -4.93 -3.72 -1.52
N LEU A 270 -5.62 -4.84 -1.74
CA LEU A 270 -7.08 -4.93 -1.63
C LEU A 270 -7.55 -4.76 -0.19
N ALA A 271 -6.84 -5.33 0.78
CA ALA A 271 -7.14 -5.16 2.20
C ALA A 271 -7.07 -3.67 2.59
N ALA A 272 -6.05 -2.95 2.15
CA ALA A 272 -5.95 -1.51 2.37
C ALA A 272 -7.12 -0.73 1.74
N ILE A 273 -7.50 -1.05 0.50
CA ILE A 273 -8.65 -0.43 -0.17
C ILE A 273 -9.96 -0.71 0.58
N ILE A 274 -10.17 -1.96 1.01
CA ILE A 274 -11.36 -2.38 1.76
C ILE A 274 -11.42 -1.65 3.10
N ARG A 275 -10.33 -1.63 3.88
CA ARG A 275 -10.25 -0.88 5.14
C ARG A 275 -10.60 0.59 4.93
N ARG A 276 -9.97 1.27 3.97
CA ARG A 276 -10.21 2.70 3.70
C ARG A 276 -11.66 2.96 3.31
N LYS A 277 -12.23 2.16 2.40
CA LYS A 277 -13.61 2.31 1.93
C LYS A 277 -14.64 2.04 3.02
N LEU A 278 -14.39 1.06 3.89
CA LEU A 278 -15.31 0.70 4.99
C LEU A 278 -15.20 1.65 6.19
N THR A 279 -14.05 2.29 6.38
CA THR A 279 -13.83 3.33 7.42
C THR A 279 -14.13 4.76 6.95
N GLY A 280 -14.51 4.94 5.67
CA GLY A 280 -14.81 6.26 5.09
C GLY A 280 -13.57 7.14 4.87
N LYS A 281 -12.36 6.60 5.02
CA LYS A 281 -11.10 7.28 4.70
C LYS A 281 -10.92 7.33 3.17
N SER A 282 -10.24 8.37 2.66
CA SER A 282 -9.87 8.44 1.24
C SER A 282 -9.03 7.23 0.83
N ILE A 283 -9.22 6.73 -0.41
CA ILE A 283 -8.41 5.63 -0.97
C ILE A 283 -6.93 6.03 -1.03
N TYR A 284 -6.60 7.32 -1.10
CA TYR A 284 -5.22 7.83 -1.15
C TYR A 284 -4.62 8.15 0.23
N ALA A 285 -5.35 7.94 1.32
CA ALA A 285 -4.82 8.18 2.66
C ALA A 285 -3.74 7.14 3.01
N THR A 286 -2.68 7.57 3.69
CA THR A 286 -1.62 6.67 4.18
C THR A 286 -2.23 5.61 5.11
N ASP A 287 -1.93 4.34 4.87
CA ASP A 287 -2.40 3.22 5.69
C ASP A 287 -1.18 2.47 6.24
N ARG A 288 -1.24 2.10 7.52
CA ARG A 288 -0.20 1.30 8.19
C ARG A 288 -0.65 -0.14 8.42
N GLY A 289 -1.81 -0.54 7.91
CA GLY A 289 -2.30 -1.91 7.96
C GLY A 289 -1.73 -2.85 6.89
N HIS A 290 -0.67 -2.44 6.17
CA HIS A 290 0.02 -3.33 5.23
C HIS A 290 0.73 -4.46 5.96
N LEU A 291 0.83 -5.64 5.33
CA LEU A 291 1.36 -6.86 5.92
C LEU A 291 2.73 -6.65 6.57
N HIS A 292 3.62 -5.91 5.90
CA HIS A 292 4.95 -5.62 6.42
C HIS A 292 4.93 -4.78 7.71
N HIS A 293 4.05 -3.77 7.80
CA HIS A 293 3.88 -2.98 9.00
C HIS A 293 3.30 -3.82 10.15
N VAL A 294 2.30 -4.66 9.86
CA VAL A 294 1.72 -5.55 10.88
C VAL A 294 2.78 -6.49 11.46
N LEU A 295 3.60 -7.10 10.60
CA LEU A 295 4.69 -7.98 11.04
C LEU A 295 5.75 -7.24 11.88
N LEU A 296 6.14 -6.03 11.48
CA LEU A 296 7.05 -5.20 12.27
C LEU A 296 6.46 -4.83 13.64
N THR A 297 5.17 -4.46 13.69
CA THR A 297 4.50 -4.14 14.98
C THR A 297 4.37 -5.34 15.91
N LYS A 298 4.38 -6.57 15.37
CA LYS A 298 4.44 -7.81 16.16
C LYS A 298 5.85 -8.15 16.67
N GLY A 299 6.84 -7.28 16.45
CA GLY A 299 8.20 -7.42 16.96
C GLY A 299 9.17 -8.18 16.04
N LEU A 300 8.77 -8.51 14.81
CA LEU A 300 9.72 -9.07 13.83
C LEU A 300 10.70 -8.00 13.35
N GLY A 301 11.97 -8.36 13.20
CA GLY A 301 12.96 -7.49 12.57
C GLY A 301 12.74 -7.35 11.07
N THR A 302 13.23 -6.27 10.44
CA THR A 302 13.06 -5.99 8.99
C THR A 302 13.45 -7.19 8.13
N GLY A 303 14.61 -7.82 8.39
CA GLY A 303 15.05 -9.00 7.63
C GLY A 303 14.13 -10.21 7.79
N GLN A 304 13.56 -10.42 8.98
CA GLN A 304 12.60 -11.50 9.25
C GLN A 304 11.27 -11.23 8.53
N THR A 305 10.79 -10.00 8.55
CA THR A 305 9.58 -9.58 7.81
C THR A 305 9.75 -9.80 6.32
N VAL A 306 10.89 -9.40 5.74
CA VAL A 306 11.21 -9.62 4.32
C VAL A 306 11.23 -11.12 4.00
N ALA A 307 11.96 -11.91 4.79
CA ALA A 307 12.06 -13.35 4.58
C ALA A 307 10.69 -14.06 4.68
N MET A 308 9.85 -13.65 5.63
CA MET A 308 8.51 -14.21 5.80
C MET A 308 7.62 -13.90 4.60
N ILE A 309 7.55 -12.64 4.16
CA ILE A 309 6.69 -12.25 3.03
C ILE A 309 7.20 -12.87 1.72
N ALA A 310 8.51 -12.87 1.49
CA ALA A 310 9.11 -13.52 0.34
C ALA A 310 8.87 -15.04 0.37
N GLY A 311 8.92 -15.68 1.54
CA GLY A 311 8.58 -17.08 1.74
C GLY A 311 7.12 -17.40 1.42
N LEU A 312 6.17 -16.58 1.88
CA LEU A 312 4.76 -16.72 1.51
C LEU A 312 4.55 -16.61 -0.01
N CYS A 313 5.21 -15.64 -0.65
CA CYS A 313 5.20 -15.48 -2.10
C CYS A 313 5.85 -16.69 -2.82
N ALA A 314 6.92 -17.26 -2.27
CA ALA A 314 7.57 -18.43 -2.84
C ALA A 314 6.66 -19.67 -2.78
N ILE A 315 5.88 -19.85 -1.71
CA ILE A 315 4.90 -20.94 -1.59
C ILE A 315 3.82 -20.80 -2.67
N THR A 316 3.26 -19.61 -2.88
CA THR A 316 2.23 -19.40 -3.92
C THR A 316 2.81 -19.55 -5.33
N CYS A 317 4.06 -19.13 -5.54
CA CYS A 317 4.78 -19.34 -6.79
C CYS A 317 5.04 -20.83 -7.08
N LEU A 318 5.48 -21.59 -6.08
CA LEU A 318 5.67 -23.03 -6.20
C LEU A 318 4.35 -23.74 -6.51
N ALA A 319 3.25 -23.34 -5.85
CA ALA A 319 1.93 -23.87 -6.13
C ALA A 319 1.48 -23.58 -7.58
N ALA A 320 1.76 -22.38 -8.09
CA ALA A 320 1.44 -22.04 -9.48
C ALA A 320 2.25 -22.86 -10.49
N VAL A 321 3.55 -23.06 -10.25
CA VAL A 321 4.40 -23.90 -11.11
C VAL A 321 3.97 -25.37 -11.04
N SER A 322 3.71 -25.88 -9.84
CA SER A 322 3.21 -27.25 -9.64
C SER A 322 1.85 -27.48 -10.30
N SER A 323 0.96 -26.49 -10.27
CA SER A 323 -0.33 -26.55 -10.97
C SER A 323 -0.16 -26.80 -12.47
N ILE A 324 0.86 -26.19 -13.08
CA ILE A 324 1.18 -26.35 -14.50
C ILE A 324 1.83 -27.70 -14.77
N ILE A 325 2.86 -28.06 -14.01
CA ILE A 325 3.62 -29.31 -14.21
C ILE A 325 2.75 -30.55 -13.98
N LEU A 326 1.85 -30.49 -13.00
CA LEU A 326 0.96 -31.60 -12.65
C LEU A 326 -0.39 -31.53 -13.37
N GLU A 327 -0.58 -30.56 -14.27
CA GLU A 327 -1.83 -30.33 -15.02
C GLU A 327 -3.08 -30.29 -14.13
N ASN A 328 -2.95 -29.68 -12.94
CA ASN A 328 -4.01 -29.60 -11.95
C ASN A 328 -4.24 -28.14 -11.53
N ASP A 329 -5.26 -27.54 -12.14
CA ASP A 329 -5.66 -26.15 -11.94
C ASP A 329 -6.13 -25.83 -10.50
N TRP A 330 -6.45 -26.84 -9.69
CA TRP A 330 -6.90 -26.64 -8.30
C TRP A 330 -5.76 -26.37 -7.33
N ILE A 331 -4.53 -26.78 -7.64
CA ILE A 331 -3.38 -26.65 -6.72
C ILE A 331 -3.15 -25.18 -6.36
N GLY A 332 -3.11 -24.29 -7.36
CA GLY A 332 -2.90 -22.86 -7.15
C GLY A 332 -3.97 -22.23 -6.24
N PRO A 333 -5.26 -22.26 -6.63
CA PRO A 333 -6.36 -21.71 -5.83
C PRO A 333 -6.45 -22.31 -4.42
N LEU A 334 -6.26 -23.62 -4.27
CA LEU A 334 -6.34 -24.30 -2.97
C LEU A 334 -5.23 -23.84 -2.02
N VAL A 335 -3.99 -23.76 -2.49
CA VAL A 335 -2.86 -23.29 -1.67
C VAL A 335 -3.04 -21.81 -1.32
N VAL A 336 -3.47 -20.98 -2.26
CA VAL A 336 -3.78 -19.57 -1.99
C VAL A 336 -4.87 -19.45 -0.93
N PHE A 337 -5.97 -20.20 -1.06
CA PHE A 337 -7.05 -20.20 -0.09
C PHE A 337 -6.59 -20.68 1.29
N ALA A 338 -5.80 -21.74 1.36
CA ALA A 338 -5.25 -22.26 2.61
C ALA A 338 -4.33 -21.23 3.29
N LEU A 339 -3.46 -20.57 2.53
CA LEU A 339 -2.57 -19.52 3.05
C LEU A 339 -3.33 -18.30 3.56
N ILE A 340 -4.32 -17.82 2.81
CA ILE A 340 -5.18 -16.71 3.25
C ILE A 340 -5.91 -17.09 4.54
N SER A 341 -6.50 -18.28 4.57
CA SER A 341 -7.22 -18.79 5.75
C SER A 341 -6.29 -18.88 6.96
N LEU A 342 -5.05 -19.35 6.77
CA LEU A 342 -4.04 -19.38 7.82
C LEU A 342 -3.68 -17.98 8.32
N LEU A 343 -3.45 -17.01 7.44
CA LEU A 343 -3.13 -15.62 7.81
C LEU A 343 -4.26 -14.95 8.60
N VAL A 344 -5.51 -15.20 8.20
CA VAL A 344 -6.71 -14.70 8.88
C VAL A 344 -6.88 -15.39 10.24
N PHE A 345 -6.76 -16.71 10.30
CA PHE A 345 -6.92 -17.50 11.52
C PHE A 345 -5.87 -17.15 12.58
N THR A 346 -4.61 -17.03 12.17
CA THR A 346 -3.49 -16.62 13.03
C THR A 346 -3.54 -15.13 13.42
N ARG A 347 -4.55 -14.38 12.94
CA ARG A 347 -4.68 -12.93 13.09
C ARG A 347 -3.42 -12.18 12.67
N MET A 348 -2.68 -12.73 11.71
CA MET A 348 -1.48 -12.10 11.17
C MET A 348 -1.85 -11.04 10.15
N PHE A 349 -2.89 -11.28 9.35
CA PHE A 349 -3.35 -10.36 8.32
C PHE A 349 -4.78 -10.70 7.89
N GLY A 350 -5.60 -9.71 7.51
CA GLY A 350 -6.93 -9.95 6.96
C GLY A 350 -8.07 -10.14 7.99
N TYR A 351 -7.76 -10.25 9.28
CA TYR A 351 -8.79 -10.51 10.32
C TYR A 351 -9.75 -9.33 10.49
N SER A 352 -9.23 -8.10 10.59
CA SER A 352 -10.05 -6.90 10.73
C SER A 352 -10.92 -6.66 9.49
N GLU A 353 -10.39 -6.91 8.29
CA GLU A 353 -11.13 -6.84 7.03
C GLU A 353 -12.22 -7.90 6.95
N PHE A 354 -11.93 -9.13 7.39
CA PHE A 354 -12.90 -10.20 7.44
C PHE A 354 -14.06 -9.86 8.39
N VAL A 355 -13.76 -9.33 9.57
CA VAL A 355 -14.77 -8.85 10.54
C VAL A 355 -15.59 -7.70 9.95
N LEU A 356 -14.94 -6.74 9.29
CA LEU A 356 -15.59 -5.60 8.63
C LEU A 356 -16.55 -6.03 7.51
N VAL A 357 -16.10 -6.93 6.63
CA VAL A 357 -16.90 -7.43 5.50
C VAL A 357 -18.07 -8.28 6.00
N SER A 358 -17.82 -9.16 6.97
CA SER A 358 -18.87 -10.01 7.56
C SER A 358 -19.93 -9.18 8.29
N ALA A 359 -19.55 -8.15 9.06
CA ALA A 359 -20.48 -7.23 9.71
C ALA A 359 -21.39 -6.52 8.69
N LYS A 360 -20.82 -6.06 7.57
CA LYS A 360 -21.57 -5.38 6.50
C LYS A 360 -22.49 -6.34 5.74
N MET A 361 -22.03 -7.56 5.45
CA MET A 361 -22.84 -8.60 4.80
C MET A 361 -24.02 -9.03 5.69
N LEU A 362 -23.80 -9.18 6.99
CA LEU A 362 -24.87 -9.47 7.96
C LEU A 362 -25.90 -8.32 8.02
N GLY A 363 -25.44 -7.06 7.96
CA GLY A 363 -26.33 -5.90 7.88
C GLY A 363 -27.20 -5.88 6.62
N LEU A 364 -26.61 -6.20 5.45
CA LEU A 364 -27.34 -6.36 4.17
C LEU A 364 -28.30 -7.56 4.20
N GLY A 365 -27.91 -8.67 4.81
CA GLY A 365 -28.76 -9.84 5.00
C GLY A 365 -30.00 -9.54 5.85
N ARG A 366 -29.86 -8.71 6.89
CA ARG A 366 -31.00 -8.24 7.71
C ARG A 366 -31.95 -7.32 6.93
N LEU A 367 -31.45 -6.56 5.96
CA LEU A 367 -32.26 -5.74 5.04
C LEU A 367 -33.08 -6.60 4.07
N ILE A 368 -32.51 -7.70 3.57
CA ILE A 368 -33.20 -8.62 2.66
C ILE A 368 -34.22 -9.50 3.41
N LYS A 369 -33.92 -9.90 4.65
CA LYS A 369 -34.86 -10.65 5.51
C LYS A 369 -35.98 -9.79 6.11
N ARG A 370 -35.93 -8.46 5.99
CA ARG A 370 -36.94 -7.53 6.51
C ARG A 370 -38.07 -7.29 5.52
N GLY A 371 -38.92 -8.30 5.36
CA GLY A 371 -40.33 -8.07 5.17
C GLY A 371 -40.97 -7.70 6.52
N LYS A 372 -41.47 -6.47 6.65
CA LYS A 372 -42.38 -5.98 7.71
C LYS A 372 -41.99 -6.30 9.16
N THR A 373 -41.19 -5.45 9.78
CA THR A 373 -41.31 -5.07 11.21
C THR A 373 -40.42 -3.85 11.46
N PRO A 374 -40.98 -2.67 11.83
CA PRO A 374 -40.17 -1.53 12.21
C PRO A 374 -39.49 -1.87 13.55
N SER A 375 -38.15 -1.90 13.59
CA SER A 375 -37.44 -1.94 14.88
C SER A 375 -37.50 -0.58 15.53
N THR A 376 -37.84 -0.61 16.81
CA THR A 376 -37.74 0.49 17.77
C THR A 376 -36.29 0.76 18.23
N GLU A 377 -35.35 -0.17 17.96
CA GLU A 377 -33.94 -0.01 18.36
C GLU A 377 -33.07 0.54 17.21
N GLY A 378 -32.24 1.54 17.52
CA GLY A 378 -31.33 2.22 16.58
C GLY A 378 -30.22 1.31 16.06
N HIS A 379 -29.74 1.57 14.83
CA HIS A 379 -28.60 0.83 14.29
C HIS A 379 -27.31 1.39 14.88
N GLN A 380 -26.65 0.60 15.71
CA GLN A 380 -25.33 0.89 16.26
C GLN A 380 -24.27 0.02 15.58
N THR A 381 -23.12 0.60 15.26
CA THR A 381 -21.93 -0.13 14.80
C THR A 381 -20.73 0.44 15.55
N THR A 382 -20.22 -0.32 16.52
CA THR A 382 -18.96 -0.06 17.21
C THR A 382 -17.89 -0.97 16.62
N LEU A 383 -16.72 -0.43 16.32
CA LEU A 383 -15.60 -1.18 15.78
C LEU A 383 -14.29 -0.64 16.35
N ALA A 384 -13.66 -1.41 17.24
CA ALA A 384 -12.29 -1.18 17.65
C ALA A 384 -11.35 -1.74 16.57
N LEU A 385 -10.59 -0.86 15.90
CA LEU A 385 -9.62 -1.27 14.88
C LEU A 385 -8.30 -1.72 15.54
N GLN A 386 -7.98 -1.19 16.73
CA GLN A 386 -6.78 -1.51 17.51
C GLN A 386 -6.92 -0.99 18.97
N GLY A 387 -6.53 -1.77 19.98
CA GLY A 387 -6.63 -1.43 21.43
C GLY A 387 -7.56 -2.38 22.22
N GLU A 388 -7.42 -2.45 23.56
CA GLU A 388 -8.10 -3.47 24.39
C GLU A 388 -9.29 -3.02 25.27
N ARG A 389 -9.60 -1.72 25.52
CA ARG A 389 -10.86 -1.30 26.24
C ARG A 389 -11.05 0.23 26.46
N GLN A 390 -12.27 0.59 26.92
CA GLN A 390 -12.84 1.88 27.41
C GLN A 390 -13.50 2.87 26.43
N TRP A 391 -13.35 2.72 25.11
CA TRP A 391 -14.05 3.60 24.15
C TRP A 391 -15.56 3.35 24.05
N GLU A 392 -16.03 2.17 24.48
CA GLU A 392 -17.45 1.80 24.47
C GLU A 392 -18.28 2.55 25.53
N GLU A 393 -17.69 2.88 26.67
CA GLU A 393 -18.36 3.66 27.74
C GLU A 393 -18.56 5.13 27.31
N LEU A 394 -17.51 5.74 26.74
CA LEU A 394 -17.58 7.05 26.10
C LEU A 394 -18.64 7.09 24.98
N TRP A 395 -18.68 6.03 24.18
CA TRP A 395 -19.66 5.91 23.10
C TRP A 395 -21.10 5.69 23.63
N GLY A 396 -21.26 4.96 24.74
CA GLY A 396 -22.52 4.80 25.45
C GLY A 396 -23.08 6.15 25.93
N ALA A 397 -22.24 6.96 26.59
CA ALA A 397 -22.61 8.30 27.03
C ALA A 397 -23.02 9.23 25.86
N LEU A 398 -22.30 9.13 24.74
CA LEU A 398 -22.66 9.83 23.50
C LEU A 398 -24.03 9.40 22.96
N ILE A 399 -24.36 8.11 22.97
CA ILE A 399 -25.66 7.60 22.53
C ILE A 399 -26.80 8.06 23.44
N GLU A 400 -26.61 8.04 24.76
CA GLU A 400 -27.63 8.54 25.70
C GLU A 400 -27.95 10.02 25.46
N SER A 401 -26.93 10.81 25.10
CA SER A 401 -27.13 12.21 24.72
C SER A 401 -27.89 12.39 23.39
N ALA A 402 -27.93 11.38 22.53
CA ALA A 402 -28.52 11.47 21.20
C ALA A 402 -30.04 11.64 21.20
N GLU A 403 -30.72 11.13 22.23
CA GLU A 403 -32.15 11.39 22.42
C GLU A 403 -32.40 12.83 22.87
N ARG A 404 -31.59 13.32 23.81
CA ARG A 404 -31.67 14.68 24.37
C ARG A 404 -31.47 15.77 23.32
N PHE A 405 -30.58 15.55 22.35
CA PHE A 405 -30.29 16.50 21.28
C PHE A 405 -30.99 16.19 19.94
N HIS A 406 -32.02 15.34 19.96
CA HIS A 406 -32.80 14.95 18.77
C HIS A 406 -31.94 14.52 17.56
N LEU A 407 -30.82 13.84 17.83
CA LEU A 407 -29.86 13.46 16.80
C LEU A 407 -30.40 12.36 15.90
N VAL A 408 -30.10 12.46 14.61
CA VAL A 408 -30.43 11.48 13.57
C VAL A 408 -29.25 10.55 13.32
N LYS A 409 -28.03 11.09 13.39
CA LYS A 409 -26.82 10.34 13.06
C LYS A 409 -25.61 10.86 13.83
N MET A 410 -24.78 9.95 14.29
CA MET A 410 -23.48 10.27 14.90
C MET A 410 -22.39 9.36 14.34
N ARG A 411 -21.20 9.91 14.16
CA ARG A 411 -19.98 9.16 13.83
C ARG A 411 -18.83 9.69 14.66
N LEU A 412 -18.25 8.82 15.47
CA LEU A 412 -17.05 9.09 16.24
C LEU A 412 -15.88 8.37 15.58
N ASN A 413 -14.80 9.10 15.35
CA ASN A 413 -13.54 8.57 14.87
C ASN A 413 -12.43 9.08 15.78
N ILE A 414 -11.81 8.17 16.53
CA ILE A 414 -10.66 8.46 17.40
C ILE A 414 -9.44 7.79 16.75
N SER A 415 -8.38 8.57 16.58
CA SER A 415 -7.12 8.10 16.02
C SER A 415 -5.98 8.64 16.87
N LEU A 416 -5.34 7.75 17.64
CA LEU A 416 -4.22 8.05 18.51
C LEU A 416 -2.98 7.26 18.06
N PRO A 417 -2.23 7.76 17.06
CA PRO A 417 -1.11 7.02 16.47
C PRO A 417 0.02 6.68 17.45
N ARG A 418 0.20 7.44 18.54
CA ARG A 418 1.27 7.22 19.55
C ARG A 418 0.96 6.09 20.53
N LEU A 419 -0.33 5.83 20.76
CA LEU A 419 -0.83 4.79 21.65
C LEU A 419 -1.28 3.53 20.89
N HIS A 420 -1.28 3.59 19.55
CA HIS A 420 -1.76 2.53 18.66
C HIS A 420 -3.25 2.21 18.84
N GLU A 421 -4.04 3.25 19.08
CA GLU A 421 -5.50 3.11 19.23
C GLU A 421 -6.22 3.78 18.07
N GLU A 422 -7.09 3.01 17.42
CA GLU A 422 -8.06 3.51 16.44
C GLU A 422 -9.45 2.98 16.81
N PHE A 423 -10.38 3.88 17.09
CA PHE A 423 -11.75 3.55 17.44
C PHE A 423 -12.72 4.25 16.49
N TYR A 424 -13.62 3.46 15.92
CA TYR A 424 -14.69 3.96 15.07
C TYR A 424 -16.04 3.52 15.61
N ALA A 425 -16.96 4.47 15.77
CA ALA A 425 -18.32 4.15 16.15
C ALA A 425 -19.31 5.00 15.35
N ALA A 426 -20.42 4.39 14.96
CA ALA A 426 -21.50 5.04 14.23
C ALA A 426 -22.86 4.65 14.80
N TRP A 427 -23.74 5.63 14.95
CA TRP A 427 -25.10 5.45 15.40
C TRP A 427 -26.06 6.18 14.47
N GLN A 428 -27.22 5.58 14.24
CA GLN A 428 -28.29 6.19 13.45
C GLN A 428 -29.66 5.89 14.04
N ARG A 429 -30.49 6.93 14.17
CA ARG A 429 -31.88 6.84 14.62
C ARG A 429 -32.71 6.00 13.64
N PRO A 430 -33.56 5.08 14.12
CA PRO A 430 -34.40 4.26 13.24
C PRO A 430 -35.56 5.10 12.66
N GLY A 431 -35.70 5.11 11.33
CA GLY A 431 -36.78 5.83 10.63
C GLY A 431 -36.35 6.41 9.27
N LYS A 432 -37.31 6.83 8.44
CA LYS A 432 -37.05 7.68 7.27
C LYS A 432 -37.15 9.14 7.70
N HIS A 433 -36.06 9.90 7.57
CA HIS A 433 -36.02 11.33 7.89
C HIS A 433 -35.89 12.15 6.59
N PRO A 434 -36.69 13.23 6.41
CA PRO A 434 -36.55 14.13 5.26
C PRO A 434 -35.15 14.76 5.23
N ARG A 435 -34.53 14.84 4.05
CA ARG A 435 -33.19 15.46 3.90
C ARG A 435 -33.18 16.97 4.13
N GLU A 436 -34.33 17.62 3.99
CA GLU A 436 -34.47 19.08 3.96
C GLU A 436 -34.50 19.73 5.35
N SER A 437 -34.58 18.94 6.43
CA SER A 437 -34.70 19.44 7.81
C SER A 437 -33.61 18.91 8.75
N VAL A 438 -32.42 18.58 8.23
CA VAL A 438 -31.32 18.00 9.01
C VAL A 438 -30.10 18.90 8.95
N TRP A 439 -29.62 19.36 10.11
CA TRP A 439 -28.32 20.05 10.22
C TRP A 439 -27.20 19.03 10.41
N THR A 440 -25.97 19.37 10.00
CA THR A 440 -24.79 18.52 10.18
C THR A 440 -23.62 19.37 10.66
N THR A 441 -22.87 18.87 11.64
CA THR A 441 -21.66 19.51 12.15
C THR A 441 -20.53 18.50 12.27
N ASP A 442 -19.31 18.97 12.04
CA ASP A 442 -18.07 18.21 12.18
C ASP A 442 -17.24 18.86 13.29
N ILE A 443 -17.16 18.22 14.44
CA ILE A 443 -16.44 18.75 15.60
C ILE A 443 -15.09 18.04 15.72
N PRO A 444 -13.96 18.76 15.60
CA PRO A 444 -12.66 18.20 15.91
C PRO A 444 -12.56 17.97 17.42
N LEU A 445 -12.14 16.77 17.84
CA LEU A 445 -11.87 16.49 19.24
C LEU A 445 -10.41 16.82 19.53
N ILE A 446 -10.18 17.72 20.49
CA ILE A 446 -8.84 18.22 20.83
C ILE A 446 -8.58 18.00 22.33
N VAL A 447 -7.46 17.37 22.65
CA VAL A 447 -7.02 17.18 24.04
C VAL A 447 -5.65 17.81 24.21
N LYS A 448 -5.51 18.78 25.12
CA LYS A 448 -4.27 19.54 25.37
C LYS A 448 -3.60 20.02 24.06
N ASN A 449 -4.40 20.63 23.18
CA ASN A 449 -3.97 21.15 21.88
C ASN A 449 -3.52 20.08 20.85
N MET A 450 -3.81 18.80 21.09
CA MET A 450 -3.60 17.72 20.12
C MET A 450 -4.95 17.26 19.53
N PRO A 451 -5.09 17.17 18.20
CA PRO A 451 -6.27 16.58 17.58
C PRO A 451 -6.26 15.06 17.79
N VAL A 452 -7.26 14.55 18.51
CA VAL A 452 -7.38 13.13 18.87
C VAL A 452 -8.44 12.39 18.04
N GLY A 453 -9.33 13.13 17.39
CA GLY A 453 -10.40 12.54 16.61
C GLY A 453 -11.35 13.56 15.97
N ARG A 454 -12.44 13.05 15.42
CA ARG A 454 -13.57 13.86 14.94
C ARG A 454 -14.88 13.20 15.34
N LEU A 455 -15.84 14.04 15.75
CA LEU A 455 -17.21 13.67 15.99
C LEU A 455 -18.10 14.37 14.94
N GLN A 456 -18.66 13.59 14.02
CA GLN A 456 -19.65 14.08 13.06
C GLN A 456 -21.05 13.83 13.60
N VAL A 457 -21.89 14.84 13.60
CA VAL A 457 -23.24 14.78 14.18
C VAL A 457 -24.24 15.39 13.22
N ALA A 458 -25.41 14.78 13.11
CA ALA A 458 -26.54 15.34 12.38
C ALA A 458 -27.82 15.24 13.20
N GLY A 459 -28.58 16.33 13.28
CA GLY A 459 -29.82 16.46 14.07
C GLY A 459 -30.96 17.07 13.26
N LEU A 460 -32.20 16.92 13.74
CA LEU A 460 -33.37 17.55 13.11
C LEU A 460 -33.43 19.05 13.46
N GLN A 461 -33.87 19.89 12.52
CA GLN A 461 -34.22 21.28 12.80
C GLN A 461 -35.54 21.34 13.57
N ASN A 462 -35.54 22.09 14.68
CA ASN A 462 -36.72 22.37 15.49
C ASN A 462 -37.12 23.85 15.38
N GLU A 463 -38.30 24.24 15.90
CA GLU A 463 -38.78 25.64 15.89
C GLU A 463 -37.93 26.59 16.77
N ALA A 464 -37.10 26.04 17.67
CA ALA A 464 -36.05 26.77 18.36
C ALA A 464 -34.84 26.98 17.44
N SER A 465 -34.22 28.17 17.47
CA SER A 465 -33.07 28.49 16.62
C SER A 465 -32.01 27.39 16.71
N ALA A 466 -31.68 26.77 15.57
CA ALA A 466 -30.68 25.69 15.46
C ALA A 466 -29.31 26.06 16.09
N SER A 467 -29.04 27.36 16.27
CA SER A 467 -27.87 27.87 16.99
C SER A 467 -27.87 27.54 18.50
N SER A 468 -29.03 27.47 19.15
CA SER A 468 -29.14 27.21 20.60
C SER A 468 -28.88 25.74 20.93
N GLU A 469 -29.41 24.81 20.14
CA GLU A 469 -29.14 23.38 20.31
C GLU A 469 -27.68 23.06 19.97
N MET A 470 -27.12 23.71 18.94
CA MET A 470 -25.71 23.58 18.60
C MET A 470 -24.80 24.06 19.74
N SER A 471 -25.13 25.17 20.41
CA SER A 471 -24.36 25.68 21.56
C SER A 471 -24.36 24.70 22.73
N GLN A 472 -25.54 24.19 23.11
CA GLN A 472 -25.66 23.21 24.21
C GLN A 472 -24.96 21.89 23.89
N PHE A 473 -24.91 21.51 22.61
CA PHE A 473 -24.18 20.34 22.17
C PHE A 473 -22.66 20.56 22.22
N ILE A 474 -22.17 21.75 21.87
CA ILE A 474 -20.76 22.11 22.00
C ILE A 474 -20.33 22.07 23.47
N ASP A 475 -21.11 22.64 24.38
CA ASP A 475 -20.84 22.58 25.83
C ASP A 475 -20.75 21.13 26.34
N PHE A 476 -21.60 20.25 25.81
CA PHE A 476 -21.54 18.82 26.12
C PHE A 476 -20.28 18.16 25.55
N VAL A 477 -19.86 18.52 24.33
CA VAL A 477 -18.62 18.01 23.74
C VAL A 477 -17.39 18.47 24.52
N GLU A 478 -17.37 19.71 25.04
CA GLU A 478 -16.30 20.16 25.94
C GLU A 478 -16.19 19.28 27.20
N SER A 479 -17.33 18.88 27.78
CA SER A 479 -17.35 17.96 28.93
C SER A 479 -16.81 16.56 28.57
N LEU A 480 -17.02 16.10 27.34
CA LEU A 480 -16.47 14.85 26.82
C LEU A 480 -14.97 14.96 26.57
N GLU A 481 -14.46 16.11 26.12
CA GLU A 481 -13.02 16.34 25.93
C GLU A 481 -12.23 16.21 27.25
N VAL A 482 -12.84 16.58 28.38
CA VAL A 482 -12.27 16.36 29.72
C VAL A 482 -12.19 14.86 30.05
N GLN A 483 -13.22 14.08 29.75
CA GLN A 483 -13.21 12.62 29.94
C GLN A 483 -12.18 11.93 29.02
N LEU A 484 -12.13 12.36 27.76
CA LEU A 484 -11.11 11.96 26.79
C LEU A 484 -9.69 12.25 27.31
N ALA A 485 -9.47 13.41 27.94
CA ALA A 485 -8.18 13.76 28.51
C ALA A 485 -7.74 12.81 29.63
N THR A 486 -8.66 12.38 30.49
CA THR A 486 -8.40 11.42 31.57
C THR A 486 -8.03 10.04 31.03
N ILE A 487 -8.83 9.52 30.10
CA ILE A 487 -8.59 8.20 29.47
C ILE A 487 -7.24 8.19 28.74
N ILE A 488 -6.94 9.24 27.98
CA ILE A 488 -5.66 9.36 27.27
C ILE A 488 -4.50 9.46 28.27
N ALA A 489 -4.65 10.21 29.37
CA ALA A 489 -3.61 10.33 30.39
C ALA A 489 -3.28 8.99 31.07
N GLU A 490 -4.31 8.21 31.43
CA GLU A 490 -4.14 6.87 31.99
C GLU A 490 -3.42 5.92 31.03
N GLU A 491 -3.72 6.01 29.74
CA GLU A 491 -3.13 5.13 28.72
C GLU A 491 -1.66 5.49 28.42
N PHE A 492 -1.33 6.78 28.37
CA PHE A 492 0.07 7.23 28.32
C PHE A 492 0.87 6.71 29.52
N ALA A 493 0.30 6.79 30.74
CA ALA A 493 0.93 6.30 31.96
C ALA A 493 1.17 4.78 31.94
N ARG A 494 0.20 3.98 31.46
CA ARG A 494 0.36 2.52 31.31
C ARG A 494 1.45 2.12 30.33
N GLN A 495 1.60 2.85 29.23
CA GLN A 495 2.63 2.57 28.21
C GLN A 495 4.00 3.18 28.56
N GLY A 496 4.17 3.78 29.75
CA GLY A 496 5.43 4.41 30.17
C GLY A 496 5.81 5.64 29.32
N LYS A 497 4.83 6.29 28.68
CA LYS A 497 5.03 7.45 27.80
C LYS A 497 4.46 8.70 28.47
N SER A 498 5.11 9.85 28.33
CA SER A 498 4.56 11.12 28.81
C SER A 498 3.60 11.73 27.79
N LEU A 499 2.57 12.40 28.31
CA LEU A 499 1.72 13.28 27.51
C LEU A 499 2.58 14.41 26.91
N PRO A 500 2.50 14.65 25.59
CA PRO A 500 3.16 15.78 24.94
C PRO A 500 2.71 17.10 25.58
N GLY A 501 3.66 17.93 26.01
CA GLY A 501 3.40 19.20 26.70
C GLY A 501 3.51 19.15 28.23
N SER A 502 3.81 18.00 28.84
CA SER A 502 4.17 17.90 30.26
C SER A 502 5.67 18.14 30.52
N ALA A 503 6.27 19.13 29.85
CA ALA A 503 7.53 19.67 30.33
C ALA A 503 7.19 20.47 31.59
N ALA A 504 7.73 20.05 32.73
CA ALA A 504 7.61 20.74 34.00
C ALA A 504 7.90 22.22 33.80
N VAL A 505 6.97 23.08 34.24
CA VAL A 505 7.30 24.45 34.58
C VAL A 505 8.18 24.35 35.81
N GLU A 506 9.50 24.27 35.60
CA GLU A 506 10.49 24.57 36.63
C GLU A 506 10.29 26.03 37.02
N LEU A 507 9.55 26.25 38.10
CA LEU A 507 9.62 27.46 38.89
C LEU A 507 11.04 27.57 39.44
N THR A 508 11.95 28.21 38.69
CA THR A 508 13.19 28.72 39.26
C THR A 508 12.85 29.86 40.21
N SER A 509 12.60 29.52 41.46
CA SER A 509 12.76 30.44 42.57
C SER A 509 14.24 30.79 42.68
N THR A 510 14.63 31.97 42.23
CA THR A 510 15.90 32.58 42.63
C THR A 510 15.60 33.85 43.40
N THR A 511 15.75 33.74 44.72
CA THR A 511 15.94 34.85 45.64
C THR A 511 17.19 35.64 45.24
N PRO A 512 17.15 36.99 45.23
CA PRO A 512 18.34 37.79 44.97
C PRO A 512 19.15 37.93 46.25
N GLU A 513 20.39 37.49 46.23
CA GLU A 513 21.39 37.80 47.25
C GLU A 513 22.35 38.87 46.70
N HIS A 514 22.58 39.88 47.53
CA HIS A 514 23.54 40.96 47.36
C HIS A 514 24.93 40.45 46.97
N ASP A 515 25.61 41.15 46.06
CA ASP A 515 26.87 41.82 46.42
C ASP A 515 27.37 42.82 45.36
N GLU A 516 28.16 43.72 45.89
CA GLU A 516 28.60 45.04 45.43
C GLU A 516 29.68 45.06 44.33
N VAL A 517 29.63 46.14 43.52
CA VAL A 517 30.75 47.06 43.17
C VAL A 517 31.94 46.48 42.37
N ASP A 518 32.15 46.90 41.12
CA ASP A 518 33.00 48.06 40.77
C ASP A 518 33.30 48.20 39.26
N SER A 519 33.29 49.45 38.76
CA SER A 519 34.16 49.99 37.67
C SER A 519 33.88 49.50 36.20
N VAL A 520 33.89 50.25 35.09
CA VAL A 520 34.48 51.53 34.64
C VAL A 520 33.77 52.02 33.35
N ALA A 521 33.60 53.35 33.28
CA ALA A 521 33.56 54.30 32.14
C ALA A 521 32.56 54.20 30.97
N VAL A 522 31.78 55.27 30.93
CA VAL A 522 31.21 55.99 29.79
C VAL A 522 32.29 56.49 28.82
N THR A 523 32.07 56.34 27.51
CA THR A 523 32.34 57.40 26.52
C THR A 523 31.35 57.30 25.36
N GLU A 524 30.55 58.36 25.23
CA GLU A 524 29.83 58.77 24.02
C GLU A 524 30.78 58.92 22.82
N ASN A 525 30.33 58.61 21.60
CA ASN A 525 30.18 59.66 20.59
C ASN A 525 29.47 59.20 19.30
N GLU A 526 28.72 60.17 18.79
CA GLU A 526 27.84 60.19 17.63
C GLU A 526 28.54 60.13 16.26
N CYS A 527 27.67 60.14 15.24
CA CYS A 527 27.84 60.44 13.81
C CYS A 527 28.33 59.27 12.93
N ARG A 528 27.63 58.91 11.85
CA ARG A 528 26.79 59.73 10.95
C ARG A 528 25.81 58.88 10.16
#